data_AF-A0A1H2MNK2-F1
#
_entry.id   AF-A0A1H2MNK2-F1
#
_cell.length_a   1.000
_cell.length_b   1.000
_cell.length_c   1.000
_cell.angle_alpha   90.00
_cell.angle_beta   90.00
_cell.angle_gamma   90.00
#
_symmetry.space_group_name_H-M   'P 1'
#
loop_
_entity.id
_entity.type
_entity.pdbx_description
1 polymer ?
#
loop_
_entity_poly.entity_id
_entity_poly.type
_entity_poly.pdbx_seq_one_letter_code
_entity_poly.pdbx_strand_id
1 'polypeptide(L)'
;MLDASRGYGVGVDAVIAWSGFVGAWLLVAGPLFQAATELDEQGDHRRGLTRVSGVVESPPRLSPWWWLLPPVAYVKQRRRQAAYRAAVMDALTTDELEDFVELSGTATGWAMVASGAFFIAVKETWELLELYEAPGWLLPLALLVMLALCAANTVVRVRWGHGVVDAKRRAAGARSRAA
;
A
#
# COMPACT_ATOMS: atom_id res chain seq x y z
N MET A 1 -5.50 50.49 14.04
CA MET A 1 -6.37 49.65 13.18
C MET A 1 -5.54 48.89 12.14
N LEU A 2 -4.38 48.33 12.51
CA LEU A 2 -3.48 47.56 11.61
C LEU A 2 -3.01 46.22 12.22
N ASP A 3 -3.49 45.86 13.43
CA ASP A 3 -3.08 44.62 14.11
C ASP A 3 -4.04 43.45 13.84
N ALA A 4 -5.31 43.72 13.56
CA ALA A 4 -6.29 42.68 13.30
C ALA A 4 -6.00 41.93 11.98
N SER A 5 -5.56 42.63 10.93
CA SER A 5 -5.24 42.03 9.62
C SER A 5 -4.05 41.06 9.68
N ARG A 6 -3.10 41.27 10.59
CA ARG A 6 -1.97 40.36 10.81
C ARG A 6 -2.40 39.06 11.47
N GLY A 7 -3.30 39.13 12.44
CA GLY A 7 -3.87 37.96 13.12
C GLY A 7 -4.74 37.10 12.19
N TYR A 8 -5.51 37.72 11.29
CA TYR A 8 -6.32 37.00 10.30
C TYR A 8 -5.45 36.26 9.27
N GLY A 9 -4.32 36.84 8.83
CA GLY A 9 -3.39 36.18 7.90
C GLY A 9 -2.84 34.87 8.47
N VAL A 10 -2.30 34.91 9.70
CA VAL A 10 -1.71 33.73 10.36
C VAL A 10 -2.75 32.61 10.57
N GLY A 11 -3.97 32.96 10.96
CA GLY A 11 -5.04 31.98 11.14
C GLY A 11 -5.47 31.30 9.84
N VAL A 12 -5.58 32.07 8.75
CA VAL A 12 -5.94 31.54 7.42
C VAL A 12 -4.82 30.67 6.86
N ASP A 13 -3.57 31.10 6.97
CA ASP A 13 -2.40 30.34 6.48
C ASP A 13 -2.29 28.98 7.18
N ALA A 14 -2.51 28.93 8.50
CA ALA A 14 -2.54 27.68 9.25
C ALA A 14 -3.67 26.75 8.79
N VAL A 15 -4.88 27.27 8.60
CA VAL A 15 -6.02 26.46 8.12
C VAL A 15 -5.76 25.89 6.73
N ILE A 16 -5.17 26.68 5.83
CA ILE A 16 -4.80 26.24 4.48
C ILE A 16 -3.76 25.12 4.55
N ALA A 17 -2.67 25.32 5.30
CA ALA A 17 -1.60 24.32 5.44
C ALA A 17 -2.11 23.01 6.04
N TRP A 18 -2.93 23.06 7.09
CA TRP A 18 -3.55 21.87 7.67
C TRP A 18 -4.53 21.18 6.71
N SER A 19 -5.29 21.95 5.94
CA SER A 19 -6.22 21.42 4.94
C SER A 19 -5.46 20.70 3.82
N GLY A 20 -4.37 21.28 3.32
CA GLY A 20 -3.47 20.68 2.33
C GLY A 20 -2.85 19.38 2.85
N PHE A 21 -2.28 19.42 4.06
CA PHE A 21 -1.71 18.25 4.73
C PHE A 21 -2.72 17.12 4.87
N VAL A 22 -3.89 17.38 5.49
CA VAL A 22 -4.91 16.35 5.72
C VAL A 22 -5.45 15.83 4.39
N GLY A 23 -5.76 16.73 3.44
CA GLY A 23 -6.27 16.35 2.12
C GLY A 23 -5.31 15.45 1.37
N ALA A 24 -4.01 15.75 1.38
CA ALA A 24 -3.02 14.93 0.69
C ALA A 24 -2.88 13.53 1.30
N TRP A 25 -2.90 13.41 2.64
CA TRP A 25 -2.84 12.09 3.29
C TRP A 25 -4.13 11.28 3.10
N LEU A 26 -5.29 11.92 2.95
CA LEU A 26 -6.52 11.24 2.54
C LEU A 26 -6.43 10.71 1.10
N LEU A 27 -5.79 11.45 0.20
CA LEU A 27 -5.52 10.99 -1.17
C LEU A 27 -4.56 9.78 -1.21
N VAL A 28 -3.69 9.62 -0.21
CA VAL A 28 -2.87 8.42 -0.06
C VAL A 28 -3.69 7.25 0.50
N ALA A 29 -4.50 7.52 1.53
CA ALA A 29 -5.28 6.50 2.21
C ALA A 29 -6.33 5.84 1.32
N GLY A 30 -6.99 6.60 0.43
CA GLY A 30 -8.04 6.10 -0.47
C GLY A 30 -7.57 4.96 -1.38
N PRO A 31 -6.59 5.19 -2.27
CA PRO A 31 -6.01 4.16 -3.15
C PRO A 31 -5.44 2.96 -2.38
N LEU A 32 -4.83 3.17 -1.21
CA LEU A 32 -4.34 2.07 -0.37
C LEU A 32 -5.48 1.19 0.14
N PHE A 33 -6.57 1.81 0.59
CA PHE A 33 -7.75 1.08 1.03
C PHE A 33 -8.39 0.33 -0.13
N GLN A 34 -8.56 0.99 -1.27
CA GLN A 34 -9.17 0.42 -2.48
C GLN A 34 -8.34 -0.75 -3.03
N ALA A 35 -7.02 -0.61 -3.08
CA ALA A 35 -6.12 -1.71 -3.42
C ALA A 35 -6.31 -2.90 -2.47
N ALA A 36 -6.36 -2.63 -1.16
CA ALA A 36 -6.50 -3.70 -0.17
C ALA A 36 -7.85 -4.43 -0.27
N THR A 37 -8.95 -3.71 -0.53
CA THR A 37 -10.27 -4.34 -0.70
C THR A 37 -10.37 -5.12 -2.00
N GLU A 38 -9.87 -4.59 -3.13
CA GLU A 38 -9.92 -5.32 -4.41
C GLU A 38 -9.01 -6.56 -4.37
N LEU A 39 -7.83 -6.48 -3.74
CA LEU A 39 -6.95 -7.63 -3.50
C LEU A 39 -7.58 -8.68 -2.57
N ASP A 40 -8.39 -8.25 -1.61
CA ASP A 40 -9.08 -9.12 -0.66
C ASP A 40 -10.29 -9.83 -1.31
N GLU A 41 -11.06 -9.12 -2.14
CA GLU A 41 -12.13 -9.69 -2.97
C GLU A 41 -11.59 -10.73 -3.96
N GLN A 42 -10.43 -10.47 -4.54
CA GLN A 42 -9.71 -11.42 -5.39
C GLN A 42 -8.99 -12.53 -4.58
N GLY A 43 -9.01 -12.46 -3.25
CA GLY A 43 -8.31 -13.38 -2.34
C GLY A 43 -8.75 -14.86 -2.41
N ASP A 44 -9.94 -15.15 -2.95
CA ASP A 44 -10.40 -16.52 -3.20
C ASP A 44 -9.64 -17.20 -4.37
N HIS A 45 -9.01 -16.40 -5.26
CA HIS A 45 -8.20 -16.83 -6.42
C HIS A 45 -6.72 -17.13 -6.07
N ARG A 46 -6.33 -16.90 -4.80
CA ARG A 46 -4.96 -17.11 -4.28
C ARG A 46 -4.53 -18.59 -4.23
N ARG A 47 -5.40 -19.50 -4.65
CA ARG A 47 -5.17 -20.95 -4.73
C ARG A 47 -4.09 -21.30 -5.75
N GLY A 48 -4.05 -20.61 -6.90
CA GLY A 48 -3.05 -20.86 -7.95
C GLY A 48 -1.63 -20.53 -7.51
N LEU A 49 -1.41 -19.35 -6.91
CA LEU A 49 -0.12 -18.96 -6.35
C LEU A 49 0.33 -19.89 -5.21
N THR A 50 -0.60 -20.36 -4.37
CA THR A 50 -0.30 -21.32 -3.31
C THR A 50 0.10 -22.68 -3.89
N ARG A 51 -0.56 -23.14 -4.95
CA ARG A 51 -0.19 -24.36 -5.71
C ARG A 51 1.21 -24.24 -6.30
N VAL A 52 1.48 -23.15 -7.03
CA VAL A 52 2.76 -22.94 -7.71
C VAL A 52 3.92 -22.79 -6.74
N SER A 53 3.70 -22.25 -5.54
CA SER A 53 4.73 -22.18 -4.48
C SER A 53 5.22 -23.56 -4.01
N GLY A 54 4.43 -24.61 -4.19
CA GLY A 54 4.83 -26.01 -3.94
C GLY A 54 5.44 -26.71 -5.16
N VAL A 55 5.35 -26.13 -6.35
CA VAL A 55 5.81 -26.72 -7.63
C VAL A 55 7.11 -26.08 -8.11
N VAL A 56 7.27 -24.77 -7.94
CA VAL A 56 8.43 -24.01 -8.41
C VAL A 56 9.37 -23.75 -7.24
N GLU A 57 10.56 -24.33 -7.29
CA GLU A 57 11.57 -24.15 -6.24
C GLU A 57 12.09 -22.70 -6.21
N SER A 58 12.16 -22.12 -5.01
CA SER A 58 12.67 -20.76 -4.83
C SER A 58 14.15 -20.68 -5.24
N PRO A 59 14.58 -19.65 -5.99
CA PRO A 59 15.95 -19.55 -6.46
C PRO A 59 16.89 -19.45 -5.26
N PRO A 60 18.02 -20.19 -5.25
CA PRO A 60 18.96 -20.15 -4.15
C PRO A 60 19.47 -18.72 -3.96
N ARG A 61 19.61 -18.31 -2.70
CA ARG A 61 20.12 -16.99 -2.32
C ARG A 61 21.45 -16.73 -3.02
N LEU A 62 21.64 -15.51 -3.52
CA LEU A 62 22.92 -15.12 -4.09
C LEU A 62 23.98 -15.14 -2.97
N SER A 63 25.11 -15.76 -3.25
CA SER A 63 26.22 -15.78 -2.31
C SER A 63 26.66 -14.34 -2.00
N PRO A 64 26.86 -13.97 -0.72
CA PRO A 64 27.27 -12.62 -0.31
C PRO A 64 28.54 -12.13 -1.01
N TRP A 65 29.42 -13.05 -1.41
CA TRP A 65 30.65 -12.74 -2.15
C TRP A 65 30.44 -12.00 -3.47
N TRP A 66 29.26 -12.13 -4.11
CA TRP A 66 28.95 -11.36 -5.31
C TRP A 66 28.79 -9.86 -5.04
N TRP A 67 28.46 -9.46 -3.80
CA TRP A 67 28.35 -8.05 -3.43
C TRP A 67 29.68 -7.30 -3.38
N LEU A 68 30.83 -7.98 -3.43
CA LEU A 68 32.11 -7.32 -3.69
C LEU A 68 32.15 -6.64 -5.07
N LEU A 69 31.30 -7.07 -6.01
CA LEU A 69 31.12 -6.47 -7.33
C LEU A 69 29.63 -6.16 -7.55
N PRO A 70 29.12 -5.03 -7.02
CA PRO A 70 27.69 -4.69 -7.05
C PRO A 70 27.04 -4.75 -8.44
N PRO A 71 27.69 -4.29 -9.54
CA PRO A 71 27.11 -4.41 -10.88
C PRO A 71 26.87 -5.86 -11.30
N VAL A 72 27.80 -6.77 -10.97
CA VAL A 72 27.70 -8.18 -11.33
C VAL A 72 26.65 -8.89 -10.48
N ALA A 73 26.59 -8.57 -9.18
CA ALA A 73 25.53 -9.04 -8.29
C ALA A 73 24.15 -8.64 -8.81
N TYR A 74 23.97 -7.39 -9.23
CA TYR A 74 22.73 -6.89 -9.78
C TYR A 74 22.31 -7.63 -11.05
N VAL A 75 23.21 -7.83 -12.01
CA VAL A 75 22.92 -8.57 -13.25
C VAL A 75 22.54 -10.03 -12.93
N LYS A 76 23.28 -10.71 -12.05
CA LYS A 76 22.94 -12.07 -11.63
C LYS A 76 21.59 -12.16 -10.93
N GLN A 77 21.31 -11.23 -10.02
CA GLN A 77 20.03 -11.13 -9.34
C GLN A 77 18.90 -10.94 -10.34
N ARG A 78 19.06 -10.00 -11.29
CA ARG A 78 18.06 -9.71 -12.32
C ARG A 78 17.80 -10.92 -13.22
N ARG A 79 18.84 -11.63 -13.66
CA ARG A 79 18.69 -12.84 -14.49
C ARG A 79 18.00 -13.98 -13.72
N ARG A 80 18.36 -14.20 -12.44
CA ARG A 80 17.70 -15.20 -11.59
C ARG A 80 16.24 -14.88 -11.33
N GLN A 81 15.93 -13.61 -11.04
CA GLN A 81 14.55 -13.18 -10.85
C GLN A 81 13.73 -13.31 -12.13
N ALA A 82 14.31 -12.99 -13.30
CA ALA A 82 13.62 -13.18 -14.58
C ALA A 82 13.33 -14.66 -14.87
N ALA A 83 14.32 -15.54 -14.65
CA ALA A 83 14.14 -16.99 -14.83
C ALA A 83 13.11 -17.58 -13.87
N TYR A 84 13.13 -17.17 -12.59
CA TYR A 84 12.14 -17.60 -11.61
C TYR A 84 10.74 -17.11 -11.97
N ARG A 85 10.59 -15.84 -12.36
CA ARG A 85 9.30 -15.30 -12.82
C ARG A 85 8.77 -16.07 -14.03
N ALA A 86 9.63 -16.37 -15.00
CA ALA A 86 9.24 -17.17 -16.16
C ALA A 86 8.77 -18.58 -15.75
N ALA A 87 9.49 -19.26 -14.86
CA ALA A 87 9.09 -20.58 -14.37
C ALA A 87 7.77 -20.56 -13.57
N VAL A 88 7.53 -19.50 -12.78
CA VAL A 88 6.25 -19.30 -12.08
C VAL A 88 5.12 -19.09 -13.08
N MET A 89 5.31 -18.26 -14.10
CA MET A 89 4.29 -18.00 -15.13
C MET A 89 3.99 -19.25 -15.97
N ASP A 90 5.01 -20.05 -16.30
CA ASP A 90 4.87 -21.30 -17.06
C ASP A 90 4.14 -22.41 -16.25
N ALA A 91 4.23 -22.35 -14.92
CA ALA A 91 3.58 -23.31 -14.04
C ALA A 91 2.09 -23.01 -13.76
N LEU A 92 1.63 -21.78 -14.06
CA LEU A 92 0.23 -21.38 -13.90
C LEU A 92 -0.63 -21.96 -15.04
N THR A 93 -1.87 -22.34 -14.74
CA THR A 93 -2.85 -22.60 -15.80
C THR A 93 -3.23 -21.28 -16.50
N THR A 94 -3.86 -21.36 -17.67
CA THR A 94 -4.36 -20.16 -18.36
C THR A 94 -5.27 -19.31 -17.47
N ASP A 95 -6.22 -19.95 -16.78
CA ASP A 95 -7.14 -19.29 -15.87
C ASP A 95 -6.39 -18.64 -14.68
N GLU A 96 -5.42 -19.34 -14.08
CA GLU A 96 -4.61 -18.80 -12.98
C GLU A 96 -3.68 -17.65 -13.42
N LEU A 97 -3.24 -17.66 -14.67
CA LEU A 97 -2.44 -16.59 -15.26
C LEU A 97 -3.30 -15.35 -15.54
N GLU A 98 -4.52 -15.54 -16.04
CA GLU A 98 -5.49 -14.47 -16.26
C GLU A 98 -5.82 -13.76 -14.93
N ASP A 99 -6.14 -14.54 -13.88
CA ASP A 99 -6.36 -14.04 -12.52
C ASP A 99 -5.15 -13.25 -12.00
N PHE A 100 -3.93 -13.76 -12.23
CA PHE A 100 -2.70 -13.09 -11.81
C PHE A 100 -2.47 -11.75 -12.53
N VAL A 101 -2.75 -11.70 -13.84
CA VAL A 101 -2.60 -10.49 -14.65
C VAL A 101 -3.62 -9.45 -14.21
N GLU A 102 -4.87 -9.84 -13.94
CA GLU A 102 -5.91 -8.95 -13.43
C GLU A 102 -5.53 -8.37 -12.06
N LEU A 103 -5.16 -9.24 -11.11
CA LEU A 103 -4.69 -8.84 -9.77
C LEU A 103 -3.50 -7.87 -9.85
N SER A 104 -2.54 -8.16 -10.73
CA SER A 104 -1.36 -7.33 -10.94
C SER A 104 -1.71 -5.98 -11.56
N GLY A 105 -2.64 -5.96 -12.52
CA GLY A 105 -3.15 -4.75 -13.16
C GLY A 105 -3.82 -3.83 -12.15
N THR A 106 -4.75 -4.38 -11.37
CA THR A 106 -5.45 -3.69 -10.28
C THR A 106 -4.48 -3.12 -9.24
N ALA A 107 -3.57 -3.95 -8.73
CA ALA A 107 -2.59 -3.52 -7.73
C ALA A 107 -1.68 -2.41 -8.27
N THR A 108 -1.23 -2.53 -9.53
CA THR A 108 -0.35 -1.54 -10.17
C THR A 108 -1.08 -0.22 -10.40
N GLY A 109 -2.35 -0.28 -10.80
CA GLY A 109 -3.19 0.91 -10.99
C GLY A 109 -3.29 1.72 -9.70
N TRP A 110 -3.70 1.09 -8.60
CA TRP A 110 -3.80 1.77 -7.31
C TRP A 110 -2.45 2.20 -6.74
N ALA A 111 -1.38 1.42 -6.97
CA ALA A 111 -0.03 1.82 -6.55
C ALA A 111 0.44 3.10 -7.27
N MET A 112 0.12 3.27 -8.55
CA MET A 112 0.44 4.48 -9.30
C MET A 112 -0.29 5.70 -8.73
N VAL A 113 -1.60 5.57 -8.44
CA VAL A 113 -2.40 6.65 -7.83
C VAL A 113 -1.88 6.99 -6.43
N ALA A 114 -1.61 5.98 -5.60
CA ALA A 114 -1.06 6.15 -4.26
C ALA A 114 0.31 6.86 -4.29
N SER A 115 1.15 6.54 -5.29
CA SER A 115 2.46 7.18 -5.46
C SER A 115 2.33 8.66 -5.82
N GLY A 116 1.41 9.01 -6.72
CA GLY A 116 1.11 10.40 -7.06
C GLY A 116 0.63 11.18 -5.84
N ALA A 117 -0.33 10.63 -5.10
CA ALA A 117 -0.82 11.22 -3.86
C ALA A 117 0.28 11.35 -2.79
N PHE A 118 1.19 10.38 -2.70
CA PHE A 118 2.29 10.42 -1.75
C PHE A 118 3.24 11.59 -2.02
N PHE A 119 3.56 11.89 -3.29
CA PHE A 119 4.39 13.06 -3.60
C PHE A 119 3.71 14.38 -3.21
N ILE A 120 2.39 14.48 -3.40
CA ILE A 120 1.62 15.63 -2.91
C ILE A 120 1.72 15.69 -1.38
N ALA A 121 1.52 14.56 -0.68
CA ALA A 121 1.60 14.50 0.77
C ALA A 121 2.99 14.88 1.32
N VAL A 122 4.07 14.49 0.64
CA VAL A 122 5.44 14.92 0.99
C VAL A 122 5.58 16.44 0.90
N LYS A 123 5.10 17.04 -0.19
CA LYS A 123 5.13 18.49 -0.40
C LYS A 123 4.31 19.23 0.66
N GLU A 124 3.07 18.81 0.91
CA GLU A 124 2.20 19.45 1.91
C GLU A 124 2.72 19.26 3.34
N THR A 125 3.34 18.12 3.64
CA THR A 125 4.00 17.89 4.94
C THR A 125 5.21 18.80 5.10
N TRP A 126 5.98 19.02 4.04
CA TRP A 126 7.10 19.96 4.07
C TRP A 126 6.63 21.39 4.31
N GLU A 127 5.62 21.87 3.58
CA GLU A 127 5.07 23.22 3.75
C GLU A 127 4.49 23.44 5.15
N LEU A 128 3.84 22.43 5.73
CA LEU A 128 3.35 22.50 7.11
C LEU A 128 4.52 22.63 8.11
N LEU A 129 5.60 21.87 7.92
CA LEU A 129 6.78 21.95 8.79
C LEU A 129 7.49 23.30 8.62
N GLU A 130 7.56 23.83 7.39
CA GLU A 130 8.15 25.14 7.09
C GLU A 130 7.35 26.28 7.74
N LEU A 131 6.02 26.22 7.71
CA LEU A 131 5.15 27.19 8.38
C LEU A 131 5.41 27.30 9.89
N TYR A 132 5.77 26.18 10.53
CA TYR A 132 6.08 26.12 11.96
C TYR A 132 7.59 26.21 12.27
N GLU A 133 8.43 26.52 11.27
CA GLU A 133 9.90 26.55 11.38
C GLU A 133 10.48 25.27 12.02
N ALA A 134 9.86 24.13 11.73
CA ALA A 134 10.17 22.87 12.37
C ALA A 134 11.49 22.29 11.81
N PRO A 135 12.26 21.55 12.63
CA PRO A 135 13.53 20.98 12.19
C PRO A 135 13.33 19.88 11.14
N GLY A 136 14.16 19.87 10.10
CA GLY A 136 14.00 18.97 8.93
C GLY A 136 14.04 17.47 9.22
N TRP A 137 14.56 17.02 10.37
CA TRP A 137 14.50 15.61 10.77
C TRP A 137 13.07 15.14 11.09
N LEU A 138 12.15 16.06 11.36
CA LEU A 138 10.74 15.73 11.56
C LEU A 138 10.05 15.29 10.29
N LEU A 139 10.55 15.66 9.10
CA LEU A 139 9.97 15.22 7.83
C LEU A 139 9.93 13.69 7.71
N PRO A 140 11.06 12.95 7.74
CA PRO A 140 11.02 11.50 7.61
C PRO A 140 10.23 10.82 8.75
N LEU A 141 10.23 11.39 9.96
CA LEU A 141 9.41 10.89 11.06
C LEU A 141 7.90 11.06 10.76
N ALA A 142 7.48 12.25 10.33
CA ALA A 142 6.09 12.52 9.98
C ALA A 142 5.61 11.64 8.82
N LEU A 143 6.44 11.48 7.77
CA LEU A 143 6.14 10.56 6.67
C LEU A 143 5.94 9.13 7.15
N LEU A 144 6.84 8.63 8.00
CA LEU A 144 6.76 7.27 8.54
C LEU A 144 5.50 7.07 9.40
N VAL A 145 5.19 8.03 10.29
CA VAL A 145 3.99 8.00 11.14
C VAL A 145 2.74 8.01 10.28
N MET A 146 2.64 8.91 9.30
CA MET A 146 1.45 9.03 8.47
C MET A 146 1.25 7.82 7.55
N LEU A 147 2.31 7.26 6.97
CA LEU A 147 2.24 6.00 6.23
C LEU A 147 1.76 4.85 7.13
N ALA A 148 2.27 4.77 8.36
CA ALA A 148 1.82 3.78 9.32
C ALA A 148 0.33 3.96 9.69
N LEU A 149 -0.14 5.20 9.84
CA LEU A 149 -1.54 5.50 10.08
C LEU A 149 -2.44 5.12 8.90
N CYS A 150 -2.03 5.42 7.66
CA CYS A 150 -2.74 5.00 6.45
C CYS A 150 -2.85 3.47 6.38
N ALA A 151 -1.73 2.76 6.57
CA ALA A 151 -1.70 1.30 6.58
C ALA A 151 -2.56 0.69 7.71
N ALA A 152 -2.46 1.23 8.93
CA ALA A 152 -3.25 0.78 10.06
C ALA A 152 -4.75 1.01 9.83
N ASN A 153 -5.14 2.18 9.32
CA ASN A 153 -6.53 2.47 8.95
C ASN A 153 -7.05 1.45 7.92
N THR A 154 -6.28 1.16 6.87
CA THR A 154 -6.64 0.15 5.86
C THR A 154 -6.84 -1.23 6.48
N VAL A 155 -5.89 -1.69 7.30
CA VAL A 155 -5.98 -3.00 7.97
C VAL A 155 -7.20 -3.10 8.89
N VAL A 156 -7.46 -2.06 9.69
CA VAL A 156 -8.61 -2.02 10.60
C VAL A 156 -9.92 -2.06 9.82
N ARG A 157 -10.04 -1.27 8.75
CA ARG A 157 -11.24 -1.21 7.91
C ARG A 157 -11.54 -2.54 7.24
N VAL A 158 -10.54 -3.19 6.64
CA VAL A 158 -10.72 -4.50 6.00
C VAL A 158 -11.15 -5.56 7.02
N ARG A 159 -10.46 -5.62 8.18
CA ARG A 159 -10.81 -6.57 9.26
C ARG A 159 -12.21 -6.36 9.82
N TRP A 160 -12.63 -5.10 10.00
CA TRP A 160 -13.98 -4.80 10.44
C TRP A 160 -15.03 -5.26 9.43
N GLY A 161 -14.77 -5.08 8.13
CA GLY A 161 -15.64 -5.60 7.07
C GLY A 161 -15.87 -7.11 7.21
N HIS A 162 -14.80 -7.89 7.38
CA HIS A 162 -14.88 -9.35 7.57
C HIS A 162 -15.66 -9.73 8.82
N GLY A 163 -15.38 -9.07 9.95
CA GLY A 163 -16.01 -9.37 11.23
C GLY A 163 -17.54 -9.23 11.20
N VAL A 164 -18.06 -8.22 10.48
CA VAL A 164 -19.50 -7.99 10.32
C VAL A 164 -20.15 -9.10 9.48
N VAL A 165 -19.52 -9.48 8.37
CA VAL A 165 -20.02 -10.55 7.49
C VAL A 165 -20.02 -11.90 8.20
N ASP A 166 -18.93 -12.22 8.92
CA ASP A 166 -18.80 -13.46 9.68
C ASP A 166 -19.79 -13.57 10.84
N ALA A 167 -20.06 -12.46 11.53
CA ALA A 167 -21.11 -12.41 12.55
C ALA A 167 -22.49 -12.73 11.95
N LYS A 168 -22.80 -12.18 10.76
CA LYS A 168 -24.07 -12.42 10.08
C LYS A 168 -24.19 -13.87 9.57
N ARG A 169 -23.12 -14.44 8.99
CA ARG A 169 -23.07 -15.86 8.56
C ARG A 169 -23.29 -16.81 9.73
N ARG A 170 -22.64 -16.57 10.86
CA ARG A 170 -22.82 -17.37 12.09
C ARG A 170 -24.25 -17.31 12.62
N ALA A 171 -24.85 -16.12 12.64
CA ALA A 171 -26.25 -15.96 13.07
C ALA A 171 -27.24 -16.67 12.12
N ALA A 172 -27.00 -16.68 10.81
CA ALA A 172 -27.82 -17.39 9.85
C ALA A 172 -27.72 -18.92 9.99
N GLY A 173 -26.49 -19.45 10.14
CA GLY A 173 -26.26 -20.89 10.34
C GLY A 173 -26.77 -21.42 11.69
N ALA A 174 -26.82 -20.58 12.73
CA ALA A 174 -27.45 -20.94 14.00
C ALA A 174 -28.97 -21.09 13.86
N ARG A 175 -29.62 -20.22 13.08
CA ARG A 175 -31.08 -20.30 12.82
C ARG A 175 -31.47 -21.52 12.00
N SER A 176 -30.66 -21.94 11.03
CA SER A 176 -30.96 -23.11 10.20
C SER A 176 -30.78 -24.45 10.93
N ARG A 177 -30.07 -24.48 12.06
CA ARG A 177 -29.91 -25.69 12.91
C ARG A 177 -30.97 -25.80 14.00
N ALA A 178 -31.70 -24.72 14.26
CA ALA A 178 -32.75 -24.64 15.28
C ALA A 178 -34.17 -24.85 14.69
N ALA A 179 -34.28 -24.92 13.36
CA ALA A 179 -35.48 -25.25 12.61
C ALA A 179 -35.38 -26.70 12.10
#